data_AF-A0AAU7P8A8-F1
#
_entry.id   AF-A0AAU7P8A8-F1
#
_cell.length_a   1.000
_cell.length_b   1.000
_cell.length_c   1.000
_cell.angle_alpha   90.00
_cell.angle_beta   90.00
_cell.angle_gamma   90.00
#
_symmetry.space_group_name_H-M   'P 1'
#
loop_
_entity.id
_entity.type
_entity.pdbx_description
1 polymer ?
#
loop_
_entity_poly.entity_id
_entity_poly.type
_entity_poly.pdbx_seq_one_letter_code
_entity_poly.pdbx_strand_id
1 'polypeptide(L)'
;MKKIGSRSVLVACIIGSVASAGAATQSAAINAAGRAEALSSWEATIHQQAPSMEGCFRSAFPNNGWQATRCAAPPKLVSVPPAVTNGNGRTTTARNGGSFTVGNGTDYAARTGRSTRSAVGSFPSVSGVTTGVADYSLQINTDIASNPSTCSQFGYSTCQTWAQFIYSTDGDGDAGNGRTPIAFIQDWFFAGSASQYNAVGCPSGWYAYPDQNACYRNSDAVDAPLVAVKNIGSIKLTGSATAGGVDTVSFSVNGQAYSVNQPASTLNINKIWRQSEFNIFGNGSVNPVVSFNRGSSVTVNVAVNDGTTNAPTCLGNAGTTFEQNNLTLGSCTASGGSSPRISFTQSN
;
A
#
# COMPACT_ATOMS: atom_id res chain seq x y z
N MET A 1 -84.29 24.08 -31.16
CA MET A 1 -83.48 24.05 -29.91
C MET A 1 -83.94 22.89 -29.03
N LYS A 2 -83.16 21.81 -28.95
CA LYS A 2 -82.88 20.97 -27.75
C LYS A 2 -82.23 19.65 -28.21
N LYS A 3 -81.00 19.44 -27.74
CA LYS A 3 -80.18 18.21 -27.83
C LYS A 3 -80.69 17.18 -26.82
N ILE A 4 -80.44 15.89 -27.09
CA ILE A 4 -80.04 14.76 -26.21
C ILE A 4 -79.88 13.57 -27.20
N GLY A 5 -78.87 12.71 -27.23
CA GLY A 5 -77.66 12.48 -26.43
C GLY A 5 -77.22 11.04 -26.76
N SER A 6 -76.00 10.85 -27.29
CA SER A 6 -75.45 9.53 -27.60
C SER A 6 -74.30 9.25 -26.63
N ARG A 7 -74.38 8.14 -25.89
CA ARG A 7 -73.35 7.68 -24.94
C ARG A 7 -72.42 6.69 -25.64
N SER A 8 -71.15 7.03 -25.77
CA SER A 8 -70.08 6.11 -26.18
C SER A 8 -69.39 5.53 -24.94
N VAL A 9 -69.23 4.21 -24.91
CA VAL A 9 -68.48 3.45 -23.90
C VAL A 9 -67.02 3.37 -24.35
N LEU A 10 -66.09 3.82 -23.50
CA LEU A 10 -64.64 3.65 -23.67
C LEU A 10 -64.19 2.42 -22.87
N VAL A 11 -63.70 1.40 -23.57
CA VAL A 11 -63.02 0.23 -22.97
C VAL A 11 -61.55 0.57 -22.84
N ALA A 12 -61.02 0.59 -21.62
CA ALA A 12 -59.60 0.75 -21.35
C ALA A 12 -58.93 -0.63 -21.21
N CYS A 13 -57.98 -0.94 -22.10
CA CYS A 13 -57.07 -2.08 -21.95
C CYS A 13 -55.98 -1.73 -20.93
N ILE A 14 -56.00 -2.38 -19.77
CA ILE A 14 -54.90 -2.38 -18.81
C ILE A 14 -53.89 -3.44 -19.30
N ILE A 15 -52.79 -3.00 -19.90
CA ILE A 15 -51.63 -3.86 -20.13
C ILE A 15 -50.88 -3.94 -18.79
N GLY A 16 -51.05 -5.06 -18.09
CA GLY A 16 -50.28 -5.38 -16.89
C GLY A 16 -48.84 -5.69 -17.27
N SER A 17 -47.92 -4.78 -16.96
CA SER A 17 -46.48 -5.00 -17.08
C SER A 17 -46.01 -5.98 -16.00
N VAL A 18 -45.96 -7.27 -16.32
CA VAL A 18 -45.19 -8.25 -15.54
C VAL A 18 -43.71 -7.99 -15.78
N ALA A 19 -43.08 -7.19 -14.91
CA ALA A 19 -41.63 -7.16 -14.80
C ALA A 19 -41.16 -8.54 -14.33
N SER A 20 -40.61 -9.33 -15.24
CA SER A 20 -40.04 -10.64 -14.93
C SER A 20 -38.82 -10.47 -14.02
N ALA A 21 -38.70 -11.32 -13.00
CA ALA A 21 -37.59 -11.29 -12.04
C ALA A 21 -36.20 -11.27 -12.71
N GLY A 22 -36.08 -11.86 -13.91
CA GLY A 22 -34.86 -11.85 -14.73
C GLY A 22 -34.41 -10.46 -15.20
N ALA A 23 -35.35 -9.57 -15.53
CA ALA A 23 -35.02 -8.20 -15.97
C ALA A 23 -34.54 -7.33 -14.78
N ALA A 24 -35.17 -7.49 -13.61
CA ALA A 24 -34.76 -6.80 -12.38
C ALA A 24 -33.36 -7.24 -11.90
N THR A 25 -33.03 -8.54 -11.98
CA THR A 25 -31.68 -9.05 -11.66
C THR A 25 -30.61 -8.59 -12.64
N GLN A 26 -30.95 -8.48 -13.94
CA GLN A 26 -30.00 -8.01 -14.95
C GLN A 26 -29.71 -6.51 -14.81
N SER A 27 -30.72 -5.69 -14.53
CA SER A 27 -30.52 -4.25 -14.24
C SER A 27 -29.73 -4.02 -12.95
N ALA A 28 -29.97 -4.81 -11.90
CA ALA A 28 -29.19 -4.73 -10.66
C ALA A 28 -27.71 -5.11 -10.86
N ALA A 29 -27.44 -6.15 -11.66
CA ALA A 29 -26.08 -6.58 -12.01
C ALA A 29 -25.34 -5.52 -12.85
N ILE A 30 -25.99 -4.90 -13.83
CA ILE A 30 -25.42 -3.82 -14.65
C ILE A 30 -25.12 -2.58 -13.78
N ASN A 31 -26.01 -2.22 -12.85
CA ASN A 31 -25.79 -1.13 -11.90
C ASN A 31 -24.63 -1.41 -10.94
N ALA A 32 -24.47 -2.66 -10.49
CA ALA A 32 -23.36 -3.07 -9.63
C ALA A 32 -22.01 -3.06 -10.38
N ALA A 33 -21.99 -3.55 -11.62
CA ALA A 33 -20.80 -3.53 -12.47
C ALA A 33 -20.37 -2.08 -12.80
N GLY A 34 -21.31 -1.23 -13.19
CA GLY A 34 -21.04 0.19 -13.45
C GLY A 34 -20.52 0.93 -12.21
N ARG A 35 -21.04 0.60 -11.02
CA ARG A 35 -20.52 1.14 -9.75
C ARG A 35 -19.10 0.66 -9.46
N ALA A 36 -18.79 -0.61 -9.70
CA ALA A 36 -17.45 -1.15 -9.48
C ALA A 36 -16.41 -0.49 -10.41
N GLU A 37 -16.77 -0.29 -11.68
CA GLU A 37 -15.92 0.43 -12.64
C GLU A 37 -15.73 1.89 -12.25
N ALA A 38 -16.81 2.60 -11.88
CA ALA A 38 -16.73 3.98 -11.40
C ALA A 38 -15.86 4.11 -10.14
N LEU A 39 -15.98 3.17 -9.21
CA LEU A 39 -15.14 3.13 -8.01
C LEU A 39 -13.67 2.89 -8.36
N SER A 40 -13.37 1.94 -9.25
CA SER A 40 -12.00 1.68 -9.70
C SER A 40 -11.39 2.90 -10.42
N SER A 41 -12.18 3.62 -11.21
CA SER A 41 -11.75 4.85 -11.88
C SER A 41 -11.49 5.97 -10.86
N TRP A 42 -12.40 6.17 -9.91
CA TRP A 42 -12.23 7.12 -8.81
C TRP A 42 -10.96 6.83 -8.00
N GLU A 43 -10.70 5.57 -7.64
CA GLU A 43 -9.48 5.19 -6.91
C GLU A 43 -8.23 5.54 -7.72
N ALA A 44 -8.21 5.22 -9.02
CA ALA A 44 -7.09 5.56 -9.89
C ALA A 44 -6.84 7.07 -9.95
N THR A 45 -7.90 7.89 -10.01
CA THR A 45 -7.82 9.35 -9.97
C THR A 45 -7.30 9.87 -8.63
N ILE A 46 -7.88 9.42 -7.52
CA ILE A 46 -7.52 9.87 -6.17
C ILE A 46 -6.07 9.55 -5.82
N HIS A 47 -5.57 8.37 -6.23
CA HIS A 47 -4.17 8.00 -6.04
C HIS A 47 -3.21 8.84 -6.90
N GLN A 48 -3.60 9.21 -8.13
CA GLN A 48 -2.77 10.07 -8.99
C GLN A 48 -2.78 11.54 -8.54
N GLN A 49 -3.87 11.99 -7.92
CA GLN A 49 -4.07 13.38 -7.47
C GLN A 49 -3.87 13.51 -5.96
N ALA A 50 -2.97 12.72 -5.38
CA ALA A 50 -2.63 12.84 -3.97
C ALA A 50 -2.16 14.28 -3.65
N PRO A 51 -2.47 14.81 -2.45
CA PRO A 51 -2.08 16.16 -2.06
C PRO A 51 -0.57 16.35 -2.16
N SER A 52 -0.13 17.51 -2.63
CA SER A 52 1.29 17.82 -2.83
C SER A 52 1.90 18.65 -1.69
N MET A 53 1.28 18.63 -0.51
CA MET A 53 1.66 19.42 0.65
C MET A 53 1.57 18.57 1.91
N GLU A 54 2.31 18.96 2.94
CA GLU A 54 2.30 18.27 4.23
C GLU A 54 0.92 18.31 4.89
N GLY A 55 0.61 17.25 5.64
CA GLY A 55 -0.63 17.12 6.38
C GLY A 55 -1.36 15.81 6.10
N CYS A 56 -2.58 15.72 6.64
CA CYS A 56 -3.42 14.55 6.52
C CYS A 56 -4.70 14.88 5.77
N PHE A 57 -5.14 13.94 4.96
CA PHE A 57 -6.25 14.15 4.06
C PHE A 57 -7.13 12.92 3.95
N ARG A 58 -8.41 13.13 3.63
CA ARG A 58 -9.36 12.07 3.33
C ARG A 58 -10.16 12.39 2.08
N SER A 59 -10.63 11.36 1.39
CA SER A 59 -11.56 11.48 0.27
C SER A 59 -12.60 10.36 0.32
N ALA A 60 -13.73 10.61 -0.34
CA ALA A 60 -14.88 9.71 -0.34
C ALA A 60 -15.58 9.75 -1.70
N PHE A 61 -15.76 8.58 -2.32
CA PHE A 61 -16.51 8.42 -3.56
C PHE A 61 -17.95 8.96 -3.39
N PRO A 62 -18.49 9.71 -4.37
CA PRO A 62 -17.95 9.99 -5.70
C PRO A 62 -17.09 11.26 -5.82
N ASN A 63 -16.71 11.90 -4.70
CA ASN A 63 -15.92 13.14 -4.75
C ASN A 63 -14.45 12.82 -5.09
N ASN A 64 -13.91 13.48 -6.13
CA ASN A 64 -12.48 13.36 -6.50
C ASN A 64 -11.57 14.34 -5.74
N GLY A 65 -12.09 15.05 -4.72
CA GLY A 65 -11.32 16.03 -3.95
C GLY A 65 -10.78 15.43 -2.65
N TRP A 66 -9.58 15.85 -2.28
CA TRP A 66 -9.02 15.62 -0.94
C TRP A 66 -9.49 16.70 0.04
N GLN A 67 -9.91 16.27 1.22
CA GLN A 67 -10.28 17.15 2.32
C GLN A 67 -9.23 17.03 3.42
N ALA A 68 -8.65 18.16 3.83
CA ALA A 68 -7.74 18.18 4.97
C ALA A 68 -8.44 17.68 6.24
N THR A 69 -7.71 16.91 7.03
CA THR A 69 -8.14 16.41 8.35
C THR A 69 -7.00 16.56 9.33
N ARG A 70 -7.32 16.47 10.62
CA ARG A 70 -6.30 16.45 11.67
C ARG A 70 -5.47 15.18 11.54
N CYS A 71 -4.14 15.33 11.61
CA CYS A 71 -3.23 14.20 11.74
C CYS A 71 -3.27 13.62 13.15
N ALA A 72 -3.15 12.30 13.24
CA ALA A 72 -2.78 11.60 14.46
C ALA A 72 -1.28 11.76 14.71
N ALA A 73 -0.88 11.58 15.98
CA ALA A 73 0.53 11.62 16.36
C ALA A 73 1.31 10.47 15.69
N PRO A 74 2.63 10.61 15.50
CA PRO A 74 3.45 9.53 14.98
C PRO A 74 3.29 8.25 15.81
N PRO A 75 3.05 7.09 15.16
CA PRO A 75 2.89 5.83 15.86
C PRO A 75 4.16 5.42 16.61
N LYS A 76 3.98 4.56 17.62
CA LYS A 76 5.09 3.94 18.36
C LYS A 76 5.55 2.65 17.69
N LEU A 77 4.72 2.06 16.83
CA LEU A 77 5.03 0.86 16.08
C LEU A 77 6.30 1.04 15.23
N VAL A 78 7.16 0.03 15.25
CA VAL A 78 8.39 -0.01 14.45
C VAL A 78 8.44 -1.29 13.63
N SER A 79 8.60 -1.13 12.33
CA SER A 79 8.81 -2.18 11.33
C SER A 79 10.28 -2.18 10.93
N VAL A 80 10.98 -3.28 11.14
CA VAL A 80 12.45 -3.27 11.07
C VAL A 80 12.93 -3.91 9.78
N PRO A 81 14.10 -3.50 9.25
CA PRO A 81 14.74 -4.27 8.21
C PRO A 81 15.25 -5.61 8.79
N PRO A 82 15.44 -6.65 7.97
CA PRO A 82 16.04 -7.90 8.40
C PRO A 82 17.42 -7.67 9.03
N ALA A 83 17.77 -8.44 10.06
CA ALA A 83 19.05 -8.32 10.77
C ALA A 83 20.32 -8.51 9.89
N VAL A 84 20.16 -8.96 8.63
CA VAL A 84 21.24 -9.35 7.71
C VAL A 84 21.35 -8.52 6.43
N THR A 85 20.68 -7.37 6.30
CA THR A 85 20.80 -6.54 5.08
C THR A 85 21.97 -5.56 5.12
N ASN A 86 23.19 -6.05 5.36
CA ASN A 86 24.42 -5.32 5.00
C ASN A 86 24.67 -5.42 3.49
N GLY A 87 23.75 -4.94 2.64
CA GLY A 87 23.91 -4.75 1.19
C GLY A 87 24.31 -5.95 0.31
N ASN A 88 24.65 -7.09 0.90
CA ASN A 88 25.19 -8.30 0.28
C ASN A 88 24.14 -9.42 0.16
N GLY A 89 22.87 -9.12 0.48
CA GLY A 89 21.76 -10.00 0.17
C GLY A 89 21.77 -10.31 -1.33
N ARG A 90 21.88 -11.59 -1.70
CA ARG A 90 21.99 -12.03 -3.09
C ARG A 90 20.63 -11.88 -3.76
N THR A 91 20.31 -10.65 -4.20
CA THR A 91 19.16 -10.39 -5.06
C THR A 91 19.36 -11.12 -6.38
N THR A 92 18.34 -11.84 -6.83
CA THR A 92 18.40 -12.58 -8.10
C THR A 92 17.17 -12.25 -8.92
N THR A 93 17.27 -12.33 -10.25
CA THR A 93 16.06 -12.34 -11.07
C THR A 93 15.18 -13.51 -10.59
N ALA A 94 13.90 -13.23 -10.34
CA ALA A 94 12.96 -14.22 -9.84
C ALA A 94 13.01 -15.50 -10.70
N ARG A 95 13.20 -16.67 -10.07
CA ARG A 95 13.09 -17.96 -10.75
C ARG A 95 11.62 -18.35 -10.86
N ASN A 96 11.21 -18.99 -11.96
CA ASN A 96 9.84 -19.45 -12.21
C ASN A 96 9.38 -20.63 -11.33
N GLY A 97 9.95 -20.85 -10.14
CA GLY A 97 9.64 -22.03 -9.31
C GLY A 97 10.34 -22.12 -7.95
N GLY A 98 10.73 -21.00 -7.34
CA GLY A 98 11.25 -21.01 -5.96
C GLY A 98 10.12 -20.82 -4.97
N SER A 99 9.87 -21.82 -4.13
CA SER A 99 8.96 -21.73 -2.98
C SER A 99 9.69 -21.04 -1.83
N PHE A 100 9.18 -19.89 -1.41
CA PHE A 100 9.74 -19.09 -0.31
C PHE A 100 8.63 -18.69 0.65
N THR A 101 8.88 -18.73 1.96
CA THR A 101 7.99 -18.07 2.92
C THR A 101 8.20 -16.56 2.86
N VAL A 102 7.10 -15.81 2.87
CA VAL A 102 7.12 -14.34 2.71
C VAL A 102 7.73 -13.64 3.91
N GLY A 103 8.59 -12.66 3.63
CA GLY A 103 9.16 -11.73 4.59
C GLY A 103 10.55 -12.13 5.08
N ASN A 104 11.05 -11.42 6.10
CA ASN A 104 12.42 -11.59 6.61
C ASN A 104 13.47 -11.58 5.47
N GLY A 105 13.38 -10.55 4.61
CA GLY A 105 14.22 -10.39 3.42
C GLY A 105 13.82 -11.23 2.20
N THR A 106 12.81 -12.10 2.36
CA THR A 106 12.37 -13.04 1.33
C THR A 106 11.02 -12.61 0.75
N ASP A 107 11.06 -11.74 -0.27
CA ASP A 107 9.90 -11.39 -1.08
C ASP A 107 10.33 -11.05 -2.51
N TYR A 108 9.35 -10.75 -3.37
CA TYR A 108 9.55 -10.11 -4.64
C TYR A 108 9.56 -8.58 -4.53
N ALA A 109 10.45 -7.95 -5.28
CA ALA A 109 10.43 -6.50 -5.48
C ALA A 109 10.36 -6.16 -6.98
N ALA A 110 9.57 -5.14 -7.31
CA ALA A 110 9.50 -4.57 -8.65
C ALA A 110 10.66 -3.60 -8.84
N ARG A 111 11.61 -3.91 -9.73
CA ARG A 111 12.69 -2.98 -10.09
C ARG A 111 12.37 -2.20 -11.36
N THR A 112 12.35 -0.88 -11.25
CA THR A 112 12.14 0.06 -12.36
C THR A 112 13.46 0.40 -13.08
N GLY A 113 13.35 0.88 -14.32
CA GLY A 113 14.54 1.30 -15.09
C GLY A 113 15.03 2.70 -14.71
N ARG A 114 14.10 3.55 -14.28
CA ARG A 114 14.36 4.91 -13.76
C ARG A 114 14.05 4.98 -12.26
N SER A 115 14.18 6.14 -11.66
CA SER A 115 13.72 6.33 -10.28
C SER A 115 12.19 6.15 -10.22
N THR A 116 11.74 5.31 -9.29
CA THR A 116 10.33 5.11 -8.99
C THR A 116 9.77 6.39 -8.40
N ARG A 117 8.66 6.87 -8.97
CA ARG A 117 7.88 8.02 -8.50
C ARG A 117 6.78 7.59 -7.56
N SER A 118 6.15 6.45 -7.86
CA SER A 118 5.14 5.84 -7.01
C SER A 118 5.02 4.34 -7.23
N ALA A 119 4.48 3.67 -6.22
CA ALA A 119 4.07 2.28 -6.27
C ALA A 119 2.68 2.11 -5.66
N VAL A 120 1.88 1.19 -6.20
CA VAL A 120 0.55 0.83 -5.71
C VAL A 120 0.50 -0.67 -5.49
N GLY A 121 0.28 -1.06 -4.24
CA GLY A 121 0.06 -2.43 -3.80
C GLY A 121 -1.42 -2.77 -3.73
N SER A 122 -1.79 -3.95 -4.23
CA SER A 122 -3.16 -4.46 -4.15
C SER A 122 -3.23 -5.99 -4.18
N PHE A 123 -4.41 -6.52 -3.86
CA PHE A 123 -4.70 -7.96 -3.87
C PHE A 123 -5.83 -8.31 -4.85
N PRO A 124 -5.56 -8.40 -6.17
CA PRO A 124 -6.60 -8.61 -7.18
C PRO A 124 -7.41 -9.90 -7.05
N SER A 125 -6.87 -10.91 -6.36
CA SER A 125 -7.56 -12.18 -6.09
C SER A 125 -7.24 -12.65 -4.68
N VAL A 126 -8.29 -12.97 -3.92
CA VAL A 126 -8.20 -13.49 -2.55
C VAL A 126 -9.18 -14.65 -2.46
N SER A 127 -8.70 -15.85 -2.17
CA SER A 127 -9.52 -17.06 -2.07
C SER A 127 -9.07 -17.92 -0.89
N GLY A 128 -10.02 -18.67 -0.32
CA GLY A 128 -9.75 -19.53 0.84
C GLY A 128 -9.46 -18.80 2.16
N VAL A 129 -9.33 -17.46 2.15
CA VAL A 129 -9.06 -16.66 3.34
C VAL A 129 -10.33 -16.51 4.20
N THR A 130 -10.31 -17.12 5.37
CA THR A 130 -11.34 -17.03 6.41
C THR A 130 -10.84 -16.37 7.68
N THR A 131 -9.52 -16.11 7.80
CA THR A 131 -8.94 -15.31 8.89
C THR A 131 -9.70 -14.00 9.07
N GLY A 132 -10.20 -13.79 10.28
CA GLY A 132 -11.00 -12.62 10.65
C GLY A 132 -10.14 -11.38 10.90
N VAL A 133 -10.42 -10.71 12.01
CA VAL A 133 -9.60 -9.59 12.48
C VAL A 133 -8.31 -10.16 13.08
N ALA A 134 -7.18 -9.70 12.59
CA ALA A 134 -5.84 -9.99 13.11
C ALA A 134 -5.01 -8.71 13.00
N ASP A 135 -3.92 -8.63 13.76
CA ASP A 135 -2.98 -7.53 13.64
C ASP A 135 -2.03 -7.75 12.47
N TYR A 136 -2.01 -6.80 11.55
CA TYR A 136 -1.15 -6.84 10.37
C TYR A 136 -0.77 -5.42 9.93
N SER A 137 0.23 -5.38 9.06
CA SER A 137 0.56 -4.20 8.30
C SER A 137 0.52 -4.50 6.80
N LEU A 138 0.11 -3.52 6.01
CA LEU A 138 0.50 -3.45 4.61
C LEU A 138 1.72 -2.57 4.52
N GLN A 139 2.71 -3.00 3.76
CA GLN A 139 3.94 -2.24 3.60
C GLN A 139 4.29 -2.14 2.13
N ILE A 140 4.56 -0.93 1.65
CA ILE A 140 5.39 -0.72 0.46
C ILE A 140 6.78 -0.34 0.96
N ASN A 141 7.79 -1.15 0.67
CA ASN A 141 9.15 -0.90 1.10
C ASN A 141 10.03 -0.51 -0.10
N THR A 142 10.88 0.50 0.07
CA THR A 142 11.88 0.87 -0.93
C THR A 142 13.09 -0.06 -0.89
N ASP A 143 14.01 0.08 -1.85
CA ASP A 143 15.36 -0.45 -1.66
C ASP A 143 16.11 0.28 -0.54
N ILE A 144 17.02 -0.46 0.12
CA ILE A 144 18.01 0.08 1.06
C ILE A 144 19.25 0.47 0.25
N ALA A 145 19.43 1.74 -0.05
CA ALA A 145 20.48 2.20 -0.96
C ALA A 145 21.27 3.40 -0.43
N SER A 146 22.48 3.57 -0.96
CA SER A 146 23.35 4.71 -0.65
C SER A 146 22.68 6.02 -1.02
N ASN A 147 22.66 6.99 -0.10
CA ASN A 147 21.99 8.26 -0.28
C ASN A 147 22.87 9.46 0.09
N PRO A 148 23.86 9.81 -0.76
CA PRO A 148 24.84 10.86 -0.45
C PRO A 148 24.22 12.23 -0.09
N SER A 149 23.04 12.54 -0.66
CA SER A 149 22.30 13.76 -0.33
C SER A 149 21.90 13.80 1.14
N THR A 150 21.28 12.72 1.63
CA THR A 150 20.84 12.62 3.01
C THR A 150 22.01 12.40 3.97
N CYS A 151 23.06 11.70 3.54
CA CYS A 151 24.28 11.57 4.37
C CYS A 151 24.85 12.94 4.70
N SER A 152 25.08 13.77 3.68
CA SER A 152 25.60 15.13 3.87
C SER A 152 24.66 15.99 4.72
N GLN A 153 23.33 15.90 4.49
CA GLN A 153 22.31 16.59 5.28
C GLN A 153 22.39 16.27 6.77
N PHE A 154 22.73 15.02 7.13
CA PHE A 154 22.85 14.57 8.52
C PHE A 154 24.29 14.57 9.06
N GLY A 155 25.27 15.09 8.32
CA GLY A 155 26.66 15.18 8.76
C GLY A 155 27.47 13.88 8.63
N TYR A 156 27.02 12.94 7.79
CA TYR A 156 27.70 11.67 7.53
C TYR A 156 28.36 11.66 6.14
N SER A 157 29.54 11.02 6.03
CA SER A 157 30.20 10.87 4.72
C SER A 157 29.55 9.79 3.85
N THR A 158 29.08 8.72 4.49
CA THR A 158 28.41 7.58 3.84
C THR A 158 27.27 7.10 4.72
N CYS A 159 26.19 6.68 4.07
CA CYS A 159 24.99 6.20 4.70
C CYS A 159 24.12 5.49 3.67
N GLN A 160 23.18 4.68 4.14
CA GLN A 160 22.07 4.18 3.36
C GLN A 160 20.76 4.70 3.94
N THR A 161 19.72 4.72 3.14
CA THR A 161 18.37 5.11 3.58
C THR A 161 17.34 4.13 3.05
N TRP A 162 16.23 4.02 3.77
CA TRP A 162 15.11 3.15 3.45
C TRP A 162 13.82 3.80 3.94
N ALA A 163 12.76 3.71 3.15
CA ALA A 163 11.44 4.19 3.54
C ALA A 163 10.42 3.07 3.41
N GLN A 164 9.46 3.08 4.31
CA GLN A 164 8.29 2.23 4.29
C GLN A 164 7.04 3.11 4.26
N PHE A 165 6.13 2.84 3.33
CA PHE A 165 4.79 3.39 3.35
C PHE A 165 3.88 2.32 3.96
N ILE A 166 3.20 2.64 5.06
CA ILE A 166 2.58 1.64 5.93
C ILE A 166 1.10 1.97 6.13
N TYR A 167 0.25 0.94 6.03
CA TYR A 167 -1.00 0.87 6.77
C TYR A 167 -0.84 -0.17 7.87
N SER A 168 -1.18 0.17 9.11
CA SER A 168 -1.16 -0.74 10.24
C SER A 168 -2.57 -0.86 10.80
N THR A 169 -2.95 -2.06 11.24
CA THR A 169 -4.20 -2.25 11.97
C THR A 169 -4.13 -1.74 13.42
N ASP A 170 -2.92 -1.50 13.93
CA ASP A 170 -2.71 -1.05 15.31
C ASP A 170 -1.39 -0.26 15.48
N GLY A 171 -1.49 1.06 15.57
CA GLY A 171 -0.36 1.98 15.53
C GLY A 171 0.53 2.03 16.78
N ASP A 172 0.08 1.50 17.91
CA ASP A 172 0.92 1.34 19.10
C ASP A 172 1.44 -0.08 19.32
N GLY A 173 0.91 -1.05 18.54
CA GLY A 173 1.29 -2.46 18.61
C GLY A 173 0.83 -3.16 19.90
N ASP A 174 -0.05 -2.54 20.69
CA ASP A 174 -0.59 -3.08 21.93
C ASP A 174 -2.09 -3.39 21.78
N ALA A 175 -2.36 -4.62 21.35
CA ALA A 175 -3.73 -5.14 21.20
C ALA A 175 -4.57 -5.06 22.49
N GLY A 176 -3.94 -4.88 23.67
CA GLY A 176 -4.61 -4.71 24.96
C GLY A 176 -5.38 -3.40 25.10
N ASN A 177 -5.02 -2.35 24.35
CA ASN A 177 -5.68 -1.04 24.40
C ASN A 177 -6.73 -0.84 23.29
N GLY A 178 -6.95 -1.89 22.49
CA GLY A 178 -7.79 -1.84 21.31
C GLY A 178 -7.02 -1.36 20.08
N ARG A 179 -7.48 -1.81 18.90
CA ARG A 179 -6.81 -1.53 17.63
C ARG A 179 -6.93 -0.06 17.24
N THR A 180 -5.82 0.53 16.84
CA THR A 180 -5.72 1.90 16.31
C THR A 180 -5.25 1.90 14.85
N PRO A 181 -6.12 1.64 13.86
CA PRO A 181 -5.69 1.50 12.48
C PRO A 181 -5.31 2.84 11.88
N ILE A 182 -4.14 2.90 11.26
CA ILE A 182 -3.53 4.14 10.78
C ILE A 182 -2.71 3.91 9.51
N ALA A 183 -2.48 4.96 8.73
CA ALA A 183 -1.47 4.98 7.68
C ALA A 183 -0.39 6.04 7.98
N PHE A 184 0.86 5.72 7.71
CA PHE A 184 2.04 6.55 8.01
C PHE A 184 3.25 6.14 7.18
N ILE A 185 4.30 6.97 7.19
CA ILE A 185 5.60 6.69 6.59
C ILE A 185 6.59 6.40 7.72
N GLN A 186 7.37 5.33 7.57
CA GLN A 186 8.49 5.03 8.44
C GLN A 186 9.80 5.19 7.67
N ASP A 187 10.67 6.03 8.20
CA ASP A 187 11.95 6.37 7.60
C ASP A 187 13.09 5.76 8.38
N TRP A 188 14.08 5.25 7.67
CA TRP A 188 15.28 4.67 8.23
C TRP A 188 16.54 5.26 7.58
N PHE A 189 17.50 5.58 8.45
CA PHE A 189 18.84 6.04 8.11
C PHE A 189 19.85 5.08 8.72
N PHE A 190 20.78 4.59 7.91
CA PHE A 190 21.85 3.68 8.34
C PHE A 190 23.20 4.37 8.16
N ALA A 191 23.93 4.60 9.24
CA ALA A 191 25.26 5.17 9.16
C ALA A 191 26.23 4.20 8.48
N GLY A 192 27.14 4.72 7.64
CA GLY A 192 28.11 3.88 6.93
C GLY A 192 29.17 3.22 7.82
N SER A 193 29.29 3.62 9.09
CA SER A 193 30.15 2.97 10.08
C SER A 193 29.70 3.22 11.52
N ALA A 194 30.01 2.29 12.41
CA ALA A 194 29.79 2.45 13.85
C ALA A 194 30.57 3.64 14.44
N SER A 195 31.77 3.92 13.93
CA SER A 195 32.56 5.07 14.40
C SER A 195 31.88 6.40 14.10
N GLN A 196 31.29 6.57 12.92
CA GLN A 196 30.56 7.79 12.58
C GLN A 196 29.24 7.88 13.33
N TYR A 197 28.53 6.76 13.45
CA TYR A 197 27.30 6.68 14.25
C TYR A 197 27.53 7.14 15.69
N ASN A 198 28.57 6.63 16.35
CA ASN A 198 28.88 6.99 17.73
C ASN A 198 29.36 8.44 17.88
N ALA A 199 29.97 9.02 16.84
CA ALA A 199 30.48 10.39 16.87
C ALA A 199 29.39 11.45 16.59
N VAL A 200 28.48 11.18 15.65
CA VAL A 200 27.45 12.13 15.20
C VAL A 200 26.12 11.89 15.90
N GLY A 201 25.74 10.63 16.13
CA GLY A 201 24.46 10.25 16.69
C GLY A 201 23.29 10.42 15.72
N CYS A 202 22.06 10.19 16.21
CA CYS A 202 20.87 10.33 15.39
C CYS A 202 20.48 11.80 15.18
N PRO A 203 19.93 12.15 13.99
CA PRO A 203 19.42 13.48 13.75
C PRO A 203 18.31 13.84 14.76
N SER A 204 18.12 15.14 15.01
CA SER A 204 17.06 15.59 15.93
C SER A 204 15.68 15.07 15.50
N GLY A 205 14.92 14.55 16.46
CA GLY A 205 13.59 13.95 16.22
C GLY A 205 13.62 12.51 15.70
N TRP A 206 14.78 11.89 15.58
CA TRP A 206 14.92 10.47 15.22
C TRP A 206 15.25 9.62 16.44
N TYR A 207 14.74 8.39 16.45
CA TYR A 207 15.03 7.39 17.46
C TYR A 207 16.28 6.59 17.08
N ALA A 208 17.08 6.25 18.07
CA ALA A 208 18.27 5.43 17.89
C ALA A 208 17.93 3.95 17.76
N TYR A 209 18.62 3.27 16.84
CA TYR A 209 18.63 1.81 16.69
C TYR A 209 20.09 1.33 16.56
N PRO A 210 20.83 1.25 17.69
CA PRO A 210 22.29 1.05 17.68
C PRO A 210 22.73 -0.29 17.08
N ASP A 211 21.92 -1.35 17.21
CA ASP A 211 22.22 -2.69 16.72
C ASP A 211 22.51 -2.74 15.20
N GLN A 212 22.06 -1.73 14.46
CA GLN A 212 22.31 -1.58 13.02
C GLN A 212 22.99 -0.25 12.65
N ASN A 213 23.57 0.46 13.62
CA ASN A 213 24.09 1.83 13.43
C ASN A 213 23.04 2.75 12.76
N ALA A 214 21.78 2.60 13.17
CA ALA A 214 20.65 3.17 12.48
C ALA A 214 19.88 4.18 13.33
N CYS A 215 19.11 4.98 12.63
CA CYS A 215 18.14 5.90 13.19
C CYS A 215 16.83 5.72 12.42
N TYR A 216 15.71 5.78 13.11
CA TYR A 216 14.40 5.73 12.46
C TYR A 216 13.48 6.83 12.96
N ARG A 217 12.46 7.14 12.18
CA ARG A 217 11.34 7.96 12.62
C ARG A 217 10.06 7.55 11.92
N ASN A 218 8.93 7.87 12.55
CA ASN A 218 7.62 7.82 11.92
C ASN A 218 7.17 9.23 11.59
N SER A 219 6.51 9.38 10.44
CA SER A 219 5.75 10.58 10.12
C SER A 219 4.56 10.73 11.07
N ASP A 220 3.89 11.89 11.02
CA ASP A 220 2.50 11.97 11.46
C ASP A 220 1.65 10.89 10.75
N ALA A 221 0.51 10.55 11.33
CA ALA A 221 -0.36 9.50 10.81
C ALA A 221 -1.75 10.01 10.44
N VAL A 222 -2.45 9.25 9.60
CA VAL A 222 -3.87 9.45 9.34
C VAL A 222 -4.65 8.24 9.83
N ASP A 223 -5.73 8.49 10.60
CA ASP A 223 -6.64 7.45 11.04
C ASP A 223 -7.31 6.79 9.83
N ALA A 224 -7.33 5.46 9.84
CA ALA A 224 -7.91 4.64 8.79
C ALA A 224 -8.88 3.61 9.41
N PRO A 225 -9.81 3.03 8.63
CA PRO A 225 -10.69 1.99 9.14
C PRO A 225 -9.92 0.67 9.31
N LEU A 226 -10.34 -0.12 10.30
CA LEU A 226 -9.88 -1.50 10.47
C LEU A 226 -10.43 -2.37 9.34
N VAL A 227 -9.56 -3.13 8.69
CA VAL A 227 -9.94 -4.11 7.67
C VAL A 227 -9.55 -5.50 8.16
N ALA A 228 -10.45 -6.47 8.05
CA ALA A 228 -10.16 -7.87 8.39
C ALA A 228 -9.32 -8.52 7.30
N VAL A 229 -8.52 -9.54 7.63
CA VAL A 229 -7.63 -10.23 6.68
C VAL A 229 -8.42 -10.83 5.51
N LYS A 230 -9.59 -11.41 5.77
CA LYS A 230 -10.51 -11.89 4.71
C LYS A 230 -11.00 -10.83 3.72
N ASN A 231 -10.85 -9.54 4.04
CA ASN A 231 -11.32 -8.42 3.23
C ASN A 231 -10.16 -7.67 2.55
N ILE A 232 -8.92 -8.18 2.56
CA ILE A 232 -7.78 -7.48 1.93
C ILE A 232 -7.93 -7.30 0.41
N GLY A 233 -8.84 -8.02 -0.25
CA GLY A 233 -9.17 -7.77 -1.65
C GLY A 233 -9.77 -6.37 -1.91
N SER A 234 -10.31 -5.71 -0.87
CA SER A 234 -10.95 -4.39 -0.99
C SER A 234 -10.02 -3.21 -0.69
N ILE A 235 -8.73 -3.43 -0.45
CA ILE A 235 -7.79 -2.38 -0.03
C ILE A 235 -6.65 -2.18 -1.02
N LYS A 236 -6.12 -0.96 -1.06
CA LYS A 236 -4.91 -0.61 -1.79
C LYS A 236 -4.05 0.30 -0.94
N LEU A 237 -2.73 0.16 -1.08
CA LEU A 237 -1.75 1.06 -0.49
C LEU A 237 -0.96 1.71 -1.61
N THR A 238 -0.73 3.01 -1.52
CA THR A 238 0.06 3.78 -2.48
C THR A 238 1.16 4.50 -1.73
N GLY A 239 2.39 4.38 -2.22
CA GLY A 239 3.53 5.19 -1.80
C GLY A 239 3.99 6.08 -2.95
N SER A 240 4.36 7.32 -2.68
CA SER A 240 4.97 8.21 -3.67
C SER A 240 6.08 9.05 -3.06
N ALA A 241 7.05 9.42 -3.89
CA ALA A 241 8.17 10.27 -3.51
C ALA A 241 8.44 11.32 -4.59
N THR A 242 8.18 12.59 -4.29
CA THR A 242 8.26 13.67 -5.27
C THR A 242 9.43 14.60 -4.97
N ALA A 243 10.35 14.76 -5.93
CA ALA A 243 11.50 15.64 -5.80
C ALA A 243 11.07 17.08 -5.46
N GLY A 244 11.59 17.64 -4.36
CA GLY A 244 11.27 19.01 -3.93
C GLY A 244 9.82 19.22 -3.47
N GLY A 245 9.06 18.15 -3.28
CA GLY A 245 7.69 18.18 -2.79
C GLY A 245 7.56 17.37 -1.50
N VAL A 246 6.64 16.41 -1.51
CA VAL A 246 6.34 15.53 -0.37
C VAL A 246 6.50 14.07 -0.73
N ASP A 247 6.83 13.27 0.28
CA ASP A 247 6.62 11.82 0.26
C ASP A 247 5.21 11.56 0.82
N THR A 248 4.47 10.63 0.19
CA THR A 248 3.04 10.42 0.49
C THR A 248 2.73 8.94 0.64
N VAL A 249 1.98 8.59 1.68
CA VAL A 249 1.27 7.31 1.76
C VAL A 249 -0.23 7.56 1.63
N SER A 250 -0.90 6.77 0.80
CA SER A 250 -2.36 6.76 0.68
C SER A 250 -2.90 5.35 0.83
N PHE A 251 -3.84 5.18 1.75
CA PHE A 251 -4.60 3.94 1.95
C PHE A 251 -6.02 4.13 1.41
N SER A 252 -6.52 3.21 0.59
CA SER A 252 -7.91 3.23 0.12
C SER A 252 -8.64 1.94 0.38
N VAL A 253 -9.92 2.06 0.72
CA VAL A 253 -10.82 0.93 0.98
C VAL A 253 -12.26 1.31 0.70
N ASN A 254 -12.97 0.48 -0.08
CA ASN A 254 -14.42 0.61 -0.28
C ASN A 254 -14.92 2.02 -0.65
N GLY A 255 -14.16 2.77 -1.45
CA GLY A 255 -14.53 4.14 -1.85
C GLY A 255 -14.15 5.24 -0.85
N GLN A 256 -13.35 4.91 0.16
CA GLN A 256 -12.72 5.88 1.05
C GLN A 256 -11.21 5.88 0.82
N ALA A 257 -10.58 7.05 0.93
CA ALA A 257 -9.13 7.18 0.86
C ALA A 257 -8.61 8.07 1.98
N TYR A 258 -7.43 7.74 2.49
CA TYR A 258 -6.77 8.36 3.63
C TYR A 258 -5.32 8.59 3.25
N SER A 259 -4.80 9.79 3.42
CA SER A 259 -3.43 10.16 3.02
C SER A 259 -2.74 10.91 4.15
N VAL A 260 -1.44 10.68 4.29
CA VAL A 260 -0.54 11.53 5.06
C VAL A 260 0.75 11.77 4.28
N ASN A 261 1.26 12.98 4.44
CA ASN A 261 2.33 13.55 3.65
C ASN A 261 3.40 14.13 4.56
N GLN A 262 4.67 13.88 4.23
CA GLN A 262 5.82 14.48 4.90
C GLN A 262 6.75 15.17 3.89
N PRO A 263 7.65 16.07 4.33
CA PRO A 263 8.62 16.69 3.41
C PRO A 263 9.46 15.66 2.68
N ALA A 264 9.66 15.80 1.37
CA ALA A 264 10.57 14.91 0.63
C ALA A 264 12.03 15.04 1.12
N SER A 265 12.39 16.16 1.74
CA SER A 265 13.71 16.37 2.35
C SER A 265 13.98 15.49 3.58
N THR A 266 12.96 14.77 4.08
CA THR A 266 13.09 13.79 5.17
C THR A 266 14.23 12.81 4.90
N LEU A 267 14.15 12.11 3.76
CA LEU A 267 15.16 11.17 3.30
C LEU A 267 15.60 11.42 1.87
N ASN A 268 15.00 12.36 1.12
CA ASN A 268 15.22 12.51 -0.32
C ASN A 268 15.07 11.18 -1.07
N ILE A 269 14.10 10.34 -0.67
CA ILE A 269 14.00 8.95 -1.12
C ILE A 269 13.79 8.85 -2.63
N ASN A 270 13.16 9.87 -3.22
CA ASN A 270 12.98 10.04 -4.66
C ASN A 270 14.29 9.95 -5.48
N LYS A 271 15.45 10.21 -4.85
CA LYS A 271 16.76 10.14 -5.50
C LYS A 271 17.28 8.71 -5.62
N ILE A 272 16.86 7.81 -4.74
CA ILE A 272 17.40 6.45 -4.64
C ILE A 272 16.38 5.36 -5.01
N TRP A 273 15.08 5.64 -4.85
CA TRP A 273 14.03 4.62 -4.96
C TRP A 273 13.97 3.98 -6.35
N ARG A 274 14.24 2.68 -6.43
CA ARG A 274 14.20 1.86 -7.65
C ARG A 274 13.55 0.51 -7.48
N GLN A 275 13.40 0.03 -6.24
CA GLN A 275 12.74 -1.24 -5.94
C GLN A 275 11.53 -0.99 -5.06
N SER A 276 10.42 -1.69 -5.36
CA SER A 276 9.20 -1.63 -4.57
C SER A 276 8.78 -3.05 -4.20
N GLU A 277 8.96 -3.42 -2.93
CA GLU A 277 8.33 -4.57 -2.30
C GLU A 277 6.94 -4.16 -1.82
N PHE A 278 5.94 -5.03 -1.97
CA PHE A 278 4.64 -4.84 -1.35
C PHE A 278 4.04 -6.16 -0.92
N ASN A 279 3.57 -6.23 0.32
CA ASN A 279 2.79 -7.35 0.81
C ASN A 279 2.01 -7.00 2.09
N ILE A 280 1.32 -8.00 2.61
CA ILE A 280 0.73 -8.05 3.94
C ILE A 280 1.66 -8.80 4.88
N PHE A 281 2.00 -8.19 6.00
CA PHE A 281 2.95 -8.70 6.98
C PHE A 281 2.39 -8.60 8.41
N GLY A 282 3.07 -9.18 9.40
CA GLY A 282 2.76 -8.93 10.81
C GLY A 282 2.81 -7.45 11.17
N ASN A 283 2.27 -7.11 12.33
CA ASN A 283 2.19 -5.73 12.77
C ASN A 283 3.43 -5.34 13.59
N GLY A 284 4.43 -4.82 12.88
CA GLY A 284 5.72 -4.40 13.44
C GLY A 284 6.59 -5.55 13.95
N SER A 285 7.75 -5.19 14.48
CA SER A 285 8.80 -6.13 14.88
C SER A 285 8.46 -7.03 16.08
N VAL A 286 7.53 -6.61 16.95
CA VAL A 286 7.11 -7.39 18.13
C VAL A 286 6.18 -8.54 17.75
N ASN A 287 5.26 -8.30 16.80
CA ASN A 287 4.34 -9.31 16.26
C ASN A 287 4.58 -9.47 14.75
N PRO A 288 5.76 -9.99 14.34
CA PRO A 288 6.23 -9.87 12.97
C PRO A 288 5.53 -10.80 12.00
N VAL A 289 4.65 -11.70 12.46
CA VAL A 289 3.97 -12.67 11.59
C VAL A 289 2.46 -12.48 11.64
N VAL A 290 1.85 -12.26 10.47
CA VAL A 290 0.40 -12.44 10.28
C VAL A 290 0.11 -13.82 9.70
N SER A 291 -0.87 -14.52 10.28
CA SER A 291 -1.22 -15.88 9.86
C SER A 291 -2.52 -15.94 9.06
N PHE A 292 -2.43 -16.57 7.90
CA PHE A 292 -3.55 -17.00 7.08
C PHE A 292 -3.96 -18.44 7.44
N ASN A 293 -5.26 -18.71 7.47
CA ASN A 293 -5.77 -20.07 7.62
C ASN A 293 -5.32 -20.96 6.44
N ARG A 294 -5.22 -22.27 6.66
CA ARG A 294 -4.88 -23.26 5.62
C ARG A 294 -5.80 -23.15 4.40
N GLY A 295 -5.25 -23.33 3.20
CA GLY A 295 -5.96 -23.25 1.94
C GLY A 295 -6.14 -21.81 1.45
N SER A 296 -5.46 -20.85 2.08
CA SER A 296 -5.48 -19.46 1.65
C SER A 296 -4.64 -19.29 0.39
N SER A 297 -5.14 -18.47 -0.55
CA SER A 297 -4.42 -18.06 -1.75
C SER A 297 -4.68 -16.58 -2.00
N VAL A 298 -3.60 -15.82 -2.20
CA VAL A 298 -3.65 -14.38 -2.43
C VAL A 298 -2.79 -14.06 -3.65
N THR A 299 -3.35 -13.35 -4.62
CA THR A 299 -2.56 -12.75 -5.71
C THR A 299 -2.18 -11.35 -5.28
N VAL A 300 -0.88 -11.08 -5.27
CA VAL A 300 -0.29 -9.77 -5.01
C VAL A 300 -0.02 -9.07 -6.34
N ASN A 301 -0.27 -7.77 -6.38
CA ASN A 301 0.07 -6.93 -7.51
C ASN A 301 0.77 -5.66 -7.03
N VAL A 302 1.92 -5.36 -7.64
CA VAL A 302 2.71 -4.16 -7.36
C VAL A 302 2.85 -3.36 -8.65
N ALA A 303 2.00 -2.34 -8.81
CA ALA A 303 2.10 -1.41 -9.93
C ALA A 303 3.11 -0.32 -9.61
N VAL A 304 3.98 0.03 -10.55
CA VAL A 304 5.04 1.01 -10.38
C VAL A 304 5.00 2.06 -11.48
N ASN A 305 5.38 3.29 -11.14
CA ASN A 305 5.48 4.40 -12.07
C ASN A 305 6.88 5.01 -11.99
N ASP A 306 7.65 4.87 -13.07
CA ASP A 306 8.95 5.53 -13.26
C ASP A 306 8.92 6.56 -14.41
N GLY A 307 7.71 6.93 -14.86
CA GLY A 307 7.45 7.78 -16.03
C GLY A 307 7.54 7.06 -17.37
N THR A 308 7.61 5.73 -17.40
CA THR A 308 7.64 4.93 -18.63
C THR A 308 6.53 3.87 -18.67
N THR A 309 6.37 3.20 -19.81
CA THR A 309 5.45 2.05 -19.98
C THR A 309 6.20 0.71 -19.99
N ASN A 310 7.49 0.70 -19.64
CA ASN A 310 8.32 -0.50 -19.66
C ASN A 310 7.92 -1.43 -18.51
N ALA A 311 7.94 -2.74 -18.75
CA ALA A 311 7.75 -3.71 -17.68
C ALA A 311 8.88 -3.57 -16.64
N PRO A 312 8.58 -3.55 -15.33
CA PRO A 312 9.62 -3.66 -14.31
C PRO A 312 10.29 -5.05 -14.37
N THR A 313 11.45 -5.19 -13.75
CA THR A 313 12.03 -6.51 -13.51
C THR A 313 11.46 -7.07 -12.22
N CYS A 314 11.06 -8.34 -12.21
CA CYS A 314 10.78 -9.04 -10.96
C CYS A 314 12.06 -9.61 -10.34
N LEU A 315 12.42 -9.11 -9.15
CA LEU A 315 13.55 -9.60 -8.36
C LEU A 315 13.04 -10.50 -7.25
N GLY A 316 13.63 -11.70 -7.11
CA GLY A 316 13.40 -12.58 -5.98
C GLY A 316 14.48 -12.46 -4.91
N ASN A 317 14.13 -12.79 -3.67
CA ASN A 317 14.94 -12.53 -2.47
C ASN A 317 15.33 -11.05 -2.39
N ALA A 318 14.36 -10.18 -2.69
CA ALA A 318 14.53 -8.74 -2.75
C ALA A 318 13.67 -8.03 -1.70
N GLY A 319 13.16 -8.78 -0.72
CA GLY A 319 12.44 -8.21 0.39
C GLY A 319 13.36 -7.40 1.29
N THR A 320 12.82 -6.36 1.91
CA THR A 320 13.58 -5.41 2.75
C THR A 320 13.00 -5.26 4.15
N THR A 321 11.87 -5.90 4.43
CA THR A 321 11.29 -5.97 5.79
C THR A 321 11.60 -7.28 6.51
N PHE A 322 11.71 -7.20 7.84
CA PHE A 322 11.77 -8.34 8.75
C PHE A 322 10.40 -9.01 8.93
N GLU A 323 9.31 -8.25 8.83
CA GLU A 323 7.98 -8.78 9.04
C GLU A 323 7.61 -9.78 7.93
N GLN A 324 6.69 -10.68 8.25
CA GLN A 324 6.42 -11.93 7.53
C GLN A 324 4.93 -12.22 7.47
N ASN A 325 4.57 -13.12 6.57
CA ASN A 325 3.33 -13.88 6.64
C ASN A 325 3.61 -15.37 6.40
N ASN A 326 2.63 -16.22 6.70
CA ASN A 326 2.79 -17.67 6.60
C ASN A 326 2.43 -18.25 5.21
N LEU A 327 2.43 -17.44 4.15
CA LEU A 327 2.17 -17.87 2.78
C LEU A 327 3.49 -18.15 2.05
N THR A 328 3.40 -19.03 1.07
CA THR A 328 4.50 -19.42 0.18
C THR A 328 4.39 -18.70 -1.15
N LEU A 329 5.45 -18.02 -1.57
CA LEU A 329 5.55 -17.35 -2.87
C LEU A 329 5.49 -18.36 -4.02
N GLY A 330 4.59 -18.10 -4.97
CA GLY A 330 4.56 -18.68 -6.30
C GLY A 330 5.31 -17.84 -7.32
N SER A 331 5.23 -18.18 -8.60
CA SER A 331 6.00 -17.49 -9.65
C SER A 331 5.60 -16.02 -9.82
N CYS A 332 6.62 -15.18 -10.04
CA CYS A 332 6.43 -13.77 -10.35
C CYS A 332 6.46 -13.49 -11.85
N THR A 333 5.53 -12.62 -12.28
CA THR A 333 5.42 -12.14 -13.66
C THR A 333 5.54 -10.63 -13.69
N ALA A 334 6.05 -10.08 -14.79
CA ALA A 334 6.13 -8.64 -15.01
C ALA A 334 5.36 -8.25 -16.27
N SER A 335 4.74 -7.08 -16.26
CA SER A 335 3.98 -6.53 -17.38
C SER A 335 4.24 -5.04 -17.52
N GLY A 336 4.39 -4.57 -18.76
CA GLY A 336 4.45 -3.15 -19.10
C GLY A 336 3.08 -2.58 -19.45
N GLY A 337 3.06 -1.48 -20.19
CA GLY A 337 1.84 -0.81 -20.66
C GLY A 337 1.50 0.42 -19.83
N SER A 338 0.22 0.80 -19.79
CA SER A 338 -0.27 2.00 -19.08
C SER A 338 -0.14 1.91 -17.55
N SER A 339 0.00 0.68 -17.01
CA SER A 339 0.24 0.42 -15.59
C SER A 339 1.27 -0.70 -15.46
N PRO A 340 2.58 -0.37 -15.59
CA PRO A 340 3.63 -1.35 -15.40
C PRO A 340 3.60 -1.96 -14.01
N ARG A 341 3.81 -3.27 -13.88
CA ARG A 341 3.64 -3.99 -12.62
C ARG A 341 4.36 -5.32 -12.59
N ILE A 342 4.54 -5.83 -11.38
CA ILE A 342 4.74 -7.27 -11.15
C ILE A 342 3.50 -7.88 -10.49
N SER A 343 3.29 -9.18 -10.69
CA SER A 343 2.21 -9.95 -10.07
C SER A 343 2.69 -11.35 -9.73
N PHE A 344 2.30 -11.84 -8.55
CA PHE A 344 2.65 -13.16 -8.04
C PHE A 344 1.53 -13.67 -7.14
N THR A 345 1.41 -15.00 -7.00
CA THR A 345 0.48 -15.62 -6.04
C THR A 345 1.26 -16.10 -4.82
N GLN A 346 0.62 -16.12 -3.66
CA GLN A 346 1.13 -16.70 -2.43
C GLN A 346 0.05 -17.56 -1.76
N SER A 347 0.40 -18.74 -1.24
CA SER A 347 -0.59 -19.69 -0.69
C SER A 347 -0.05 -20.63 0.41
N ASN A 348 -0.95 -21.34 1.12
CA ASN A 348 -0.62 -22.36 2.13
C ASN A 348 -1.66 -23.50 2.22
#